data_AF-A0A099I063-F1
#
_entry.id   AF-A0A099I063-F1
#
_cell.length_a   1.000
_cell.length_b   1.000
_cell.length_c   1.000
_cell.angle_alpha   90.00
_cell.angle_beta   90.00
_cell.angle_gamma   90.00
#
_symmetry.space_group_name_H-M   'P 1'
#
loop_
_entity.id
_entity.type
_entity.pdbx_description
1 polymer ?
#
loop_
_entity_poly.entity_id
_entity_poly.type
_entity_poly.pdbx_seq_one_letter_code
_entity_poly.pdbx_strand_id
1 'polypeptide(L)'
;DKYQIKVMYKAVNGTIDAVHENEPGNKMFYVTLYKNGEYATVKDGGIGHLSDEQIATATAARGYDQNSLKWSPKTPTTKLDLNEDTSFIAEFTKGSYDYSIEYYYDGVKGKTDTKKAVFEEVITLNPEVSVTYGGSPYTLDEVKNNPLTIDTDNKKNIIKVYYSKDENKDQIP
;
A
#
# COMPACT_ATOMS: atom_id res chain seq x y z
N ASP A 1 8.33 12.77 34.32
CA ASP A 1 9.12 12.17 35.41
C ASP A 1 10.54 11.91 34.90
N LYS A 2 11.58 11.97 35.74
CA LYS A 2 12.98 11.71 35.35
C LYS A 2 13.31 10.21 35.26
N TYR A 3 12.44 9.36 35.80
CA TYR A 3 12.53 7.89 35.74
C TYR A 3 11.66 7.29 34.64
N GLN A 4 11.13 8.11 33.73
CA GLN A 4 10.26 7.65 32.67
C GLN A 4 10.70 8.23 31.33
N ILE A 5 10.46 7.46 30.28
CA ILE A 5 10.55 7.90 28.89
C ILE A 5 9.17 7.89 28.26
N LYS A 6 9.01 8.67 27.20
CA LYS A 6 7.79 8.72 26.41
C LYS A 6 7.86 7.75 25.24
N VAL A 7 6.76 7.08 24.99
CA VAL A 7 6.58 6.24 23.81
C VAL A 7 5.37 6.74 23.02
N MET A 8 5.56 6.86 21.71
CA MET A 8 4.54 7.29 20.76
C MET A 8 4.47 6.33 19.58
N TYR A 9 3.27 6.17 19.02
CA TYR A 9 3.03 5.39 17.81
C TYR A 9 2.48 6.28 16.70
N LYS A 10 2.97 6.04 15.48
CA LYS A 10 2.50 6.69 14.25
C LYS A 10 2.41 5.65 13.14
N ALA A 11 1.54 5.88 12.19
CA ALA A 11 1.47 5.08 10.97
C ALA A 11 1.69 5.97 9.74
N VAL A 12 2.38 5.44 8.74
CA VAL A 12 2.51 6.00 7.39
C VAL A 12 1.81 5.03 6.44
N ASN A 13 0.85 5.54 5.67
CA ASN A 13 -0.02 4.74 4.81
C ASN A 13 -0.85 3.67 5.56
N GLY A 14 -1.26 4.01 6.78
CA GLY A 14 -2.04 3.15 7.65
C GLY A 14 -2.55 3.90 8.87
N THR A 15 -3.04 3.14 9.84
CA THR A 15 -3.55 3.64 11.12
C THR A 15 -2.94 2.83 12.26
N ILE A 16 -2.86 3.45 13.44
CA ILE A 16 -2.57 2.77 14.70
C ILE A 16 -3.91 2.43 15.34
N ASP A 17 -4.00 1.36 16.13
CA ASP A 17 -5.23 1.04 16.84
C ASP A 17 -5.65 2.16 17.81
N ALA A 18 -6.96 2.30 18.03
CA ALA A 18 -7.54 3.40 18.81
C ALA A 18 -7.07 3.46 20.28
N VAL A 19 -6.53 2.36 20.83
CA VAL A 19 -5.99 2.38 22.19
C VAL A 19 -4.65 3.13 22.22
N HIS A 20 -3.88 3.06 21.13
CA HIS A 20 -2.52 3.61 21.03
C HIS A 20 -2.36 4.78 20.06
N GLU A 21 -3.40 5.14 19.31
CA GLU A 21 -3.33 6.26 18.38
C GLU A 21 -3.12 7.60 19.11
N ASN A 22 -2.29 8.46 18.52
CA ASN A 22 -2.07 9.80 19.02
C ASN A 22 -3.08 10.77 18.40
N GLU A 23 -4.27 10.91 19.00
CA GLU A 23 -5.22 11.97 18.67
C GLU A 23 -4.71 13.37 19.11
N PRO A 24 -5.28 14.49 18.58
CA PRO A 24 -5.06 15.83 19.13
C PRO A 24 -5.59 15.90 20.57
N GLY A 25 -4.73 15.53 21.53
CA GLY A 25 -5.08 15.24 22.93
C GLY A 25 -4.13 14.25 23.61
N ASN A 26 -3.31 13.53 22.82
CA ASN A 26 -2.12 12.72 23.15
C ASN A 26 -2.30 11.63 24.22
N LYS A 27 -2.55 10.39 23.79
CA LYS A 27 -2.18 9.19 24.56
C LYS A 27 -0.67 8.96 24.46
N MET A 28 0.09 9.72 25.24
CA MET A 28 1.51 9.42 25.48
C MET A 28 1.62 8.24 26.44
N PHE A 29 2.34 7.19 26.03
CA PHE A 29 2.70 6.10 26.92
C PHE A 29 3.97 6.45 27.67
N TYR A 30 4.01 6.11 28.95
CA TYR A 30 5.19 6.30 29.78
C TYR A 30 5.75 4.94 30.16
N VAL A 31 7.02 4.72 29.85
CA VAL A 31 7.76 3.53 30.26
C VAL A 31 8.67 3.91 31.40
N THR A 32 8.59 3.16 32.48
CA THR A 32 9.40 3.41 33.67
C THR A 32 10.74 2.70 33.58
N LEU A 33 11.80 3.40 33.95
CA LEU A 33 13.19 2.97 33.81
C LEU A 33 13.70 2.35 35.11
N TYR A 34 14.35 1.20 34.98
CA TYR A 34 14.94 0.48 36.10
C TYR A 34 16.40 0.14 35.85
N LYS A 35 17.17 0.04 36.94
CA LYS A 35 18.49 -0.58 36.96
C LYS A 35 18.61 -1.38 38.25
N ASN A 36 18.98 -2.66 38.14
CA ASN A 36 19.09 -3.56 39.29
C ASN A 36 17.82 -3.62 40.17
N GLY A 37 16.63 -3.48 39.57
CA GLY A 37 15.34 -3.52 40.29
C GLY A 37 14.92 -2.21 40.95
N GLU A 38 15.72 -1.14 40.87
CA GLU A 38 15.40 0.18 41.41
C GLU A 38 15.16 1.20 40.29
N TYR A 39 14.34 2.23 40.58
CA TYR A 39 14.13 3.33 39.65
C TYR A 39 15.46 4.03 39.33
N ALA A 40 15.76 4.17 38.04
CA ALA A 40 17.02 4.76 37.58
C ALA A 40 16.76 5.75 36.45
N THR A 41 17.52 6.85 36.41
CA THR A 41 17.44 7.76 35.27
C THR A 41 18.18 7.18 34.07
N VAL A 42 17.93 7.73 32.88
CA VAL A 42 18.71 7.39 31.67
C VAL A 42 20.21 7.55 31.91
N LYS A 43 20.64 8.62 32.58
CA LYS A 43 22.05 8.91 32.87
C LYS A 43 22.69 7.86 33.78
N ASP A 44 21.90 7.26 34.66
CA ASP A 44 22.36 6.21 35.57
C ASP A 44 22.35 4.82 34.89
N GLY A 45 21.95 4.74 33.61
CA GLY A 45 21.82 3.49 32.85
C GLY A 45 20.48 2.78 33.08
N GLY A 46 19.43 3.51 33.44
CA GLY A 46 18.09 2.97 33.54
C GLY A 46 17.55 2.51 32.18
N ILE A 47 16.94 1.33 32.17
CA ILE A 47 16.33 0.71 30.99
C ILE A 47 14.86 0.43 31.28
N GLY A 48 14.02 0.78 30.33
CA GLY A 48 12.59 0.52 30.31
C GLY A 48 12.23 -0.55 29.29
N HIS A 49 11.10 -1.21 29.54
CA HIS A 49 10.51 -2.20 28.65
C HIS A 49 9.01 -1.92 28.51
N LEU A 50 8.47 -2.11 27.32
CA LEU A 50 7.02 -2.04 27.10
C LEU A 50 6.32 -3.19 27.83
N SER A 51 5.12 -2.97 28.35
CA SER A 51 4.18 -4.06 28.64
C SER A 51 3.44 -4.50 27.38
N ASP A 52 2.78 -5.66 27.41
CA ASP A 52 1.97 -6.14 26.28
C ASP A 52 0.87 -5.13 25.91
N GLU A 53 0.25 -4.48 26.91
CA GLU A 53 -0.78 -3.45 26.74
C GLU A 53 -0.26 -2.13 26.17
N GLN A 54 1.06 -1.94 26.11
CA GLN A 54 1.69 -0.77 25.51
C GLN A 54 2.16 -1.03 24.08
N ILE A 55 2.05 -2.25 23.57
CA ILE A 55 2.45 -2.60 22.21
C ILE A 55 1.28 -2.34 21.28
N ALA A 56 1.41 -1.28 20.49
CA ALA A 56 0.43 -0.93 19.48
C ALA A 56 0.40 -1.93 18.31
N THR A 57 -0.78 -2.03 17.71
CA THR A 57 -0.99 -2.67 16.40
C THR A 57 -1.23 -1.61 15.33
N ALA A 58 -0.95 -1.98 14.07
CA ALA A 58 -1.12 -1.09 12.94
C ALA A 58 -1.86 -1.79 11.80
N THR A 59 -2.75 -1.04 11.14
CA THR A 59 -3.56 -1.52 10.01
C THR A 59 -3.23 -0.69 8.77
N ALA A 60 -2.94 -1.37 7.65
CA ALA A 60 -2.67 -0.74 6.37
C ALA A 60 -3.89 0.07 5.89
N ALA A 61 -3.63 1.20 5.24
CA ALA A 61 -4.67 1.94 4.56
C ALA A 61 -5.16 1.15 3.33
N ARG A 62 -6.35 1.49 2.83
CA ARG A 62 -6.86 0.92 1.57
C ARG A 62 -5.82 1.09 0.46
N GLY A 63 -5.51 0.01 -0.25
CA GLY A 63 -4.53 0.02 -1.33
C GLY A 63 -3.10 -0.32 -0.92
N TYR A 64 -2.83 -0.45 0.39
CA TYR A 64 -1.53 -0.82 0.93
C TYR A 64 -1.54 -2.28 1.42
N ASP A 65 -0.38 -2.92 1.41
CA ASP A 65 -0.25 -4.32 1.80
C ASP A 65 -0.06 -4.44 3.32
N GLN A 66 -1.00 -5.08 4.03
CA GLN A 66 -0.89 -5.33 5.46
C GLN A 66 0.37 -6.12 5.85
N ASN A 67 0.82 -7.04 4.99
CA ASN A 67 1.98 -7.88 5.26
C ASN A 67 3.31 -7.13 5.06
N SER A 68 3.26 -5.93 4.47
CA SER A 68 4.44 -5.07 4.30
C SER A 68 4.80 -4.28 5.56
N LEU A 69 4.03 -4.42 6.64
CA LEU A 69 4.22 -3.69 7.90
C LEU A 69 5.68 -3.76 8.35
N LYS A 70 6.32 -2.58 8.39
CA LYS A 70 7.64 -2.41 8.94
C LYS A 70 7.63 -1.35 10.02
N TRP A 71 8.17 -1.69 11.18
CA TRP A 71 8.34 -0.76 12.28
C TRP A 71 9.75 -0.15 12.27
N SER A 72 9.83 1.14 12.53
CA SER A 72 11.06 1.91 12.76
C SER A 72 10.99 2.60 14.13
N PRO A 73 12.09 2.71 14.90
CA PRO A 73 13.45 2.25 14.57
C PRO A 73 13.62 0.72 14.67
N LYS A 74 12.79 0.06 15.47
CA LYS A 74 12.73 -1.40 15.63
C LYS A 74 11.28 -1.81 15.88
N THR A 75 10.98 -3.09 15.71
CA THR A 75 9.67 -3.64 16.10
C THR A 75 9.45 -3.49 17.60
N PRO A 76 8.35 -2.85 18.04
CA PRO A 76 8.04 -2.72 19.46
C PRO A 76 7.76 -4.12 20.05
N THR A 77 8.45 -4.45 21.14
CA THR A 77 8.24 -5.71 21.88
C THR A 77 8.52 -5.48 23.36
N THR A 78 8.06 -6.39 24.22
CA THR A 78 8.35 -6.36 25.66
C THR A 78 9.81 -6.59 26.01
N LYS A 79 10.64 -7.04 25.04
CA LYS A 79 12.07 -7.31 25.21
C LYS A 79 12.96 -6.20 24.64
N LEU A 80 12.37 -5.15 24.07
CA LEU A 80 13.12 -4.06 23.51
C LEU A 80 13.56 -3.12 24.64
N ASP A 81 14.87 -3.05 24.87
CA ASP A 81 15.46 -2.08 25.77
C ASP A 81 15.20 -0.66 25.24
N LEU A 82 14.63 0.19 26.10
CA LEU A 82 14.40 1.60 25.81
C LEU A 82 15.02 2.47 26.91
N ASN A 83 15.77 3.49 26.50
CA ASN A 83 16.42 4.43 27.42
C ASN A 83 16.30 5.88 26.94
N GLU A 84 15.47 6.16 25.94
CA GLU A 84 15.17 7.49 25.46
C GLU A 84 13.73 7.56 24.95
N ASP A 85 13.19 8.78 24.87
CA ASP A 85 11.88 9.01 24.27
C ASP A 85 11.86 8.42 22.85
N THR A 86 10.93 7.52 22.58
CA THR A 86 10.91 6.72 21.35
C THR A 86 9.60 6.90 20.60
N SER A 87 9.69 7.17 19.31
CA SER A 87 8.54 7.15 18.40
C SER A 87 8.65 5.94 17.49
N PHE A 88 7.72 4.99 17.63
CA PHE A 88 7.59 3.88 16.69
C PHE A 88 6.74 4.30 15.50
N ILE A 89 7.23 4.05 14.30
CA ILE A 89 6.54 4.37 13.04
C ILE A 89 6.27 3.05 12.33
N ALA A 90 4.99 2.74 12.13
CA ALA A 90 4.53 1.65 11.26
C ALA A 90 4.41 2.16 9.83
N GLU A 91 5.16 1.58 8.91
CA GLU A 91 5.11 1.92 7.49
C GLU A 91 4.56 0.75 6.68
N PHE A 92 3.71 1.07 5.70
CA PHE A 92 3.18 0.12 4.74
C PHE A 92 3.56 0.53 3.32
N THR A 93 3.90 -0.46 2.48
CA THR A 93 4.14 -0.27 1.05
C THR A 93 2.86 -0.49 0.27
N LYS A 94 2.78 0.12 -0.92
CA LYS A 94 1.64 -0.03 -1.83
C LYS A 94 1.41 -1.51 -2.17
N GLY A 95 0.15 -1.91 -2.19
CA GLY A 95 -0.26 -3.25 -2.60
C GLY A 95 -0.12 -3.44 -4.11
N SER A 96 -0.07 -4.70 -4.54
CA SER A 96 -0.06 -5.08 -5.94
C SER A 96 -1.43 -5.64 -6.34
N TYR A 97 -2.00 -5.09 -7.41
CA TYR A 97 -3.34 -5.42 -7.89
C TYR A 97 -3.29 -5.89 -9.33
N ASP A 98 -4.22 -6.78 -9.68
CA ASP A 98 -4.38 -7.23 -11.06
C ASP A 98 -5.09 -6.14 -11.87
N TYR A 99 -4.65 -5.99 -13.12
CA TYR A 99 -5.37 -5.27 -14.15
C TYR A 99 -5.43 -6.09 -15.42
N SER A 100 -6.45 -5.82 -16.25
CA SER A 100 -6.67 -6.55 -17.49
C SER A 100 -6.76 -5.61 -18.69
N ILE A 101 -6.31 -6.09 -19.84
CA ILE A 101 -6.51 -5.47 -21.13
C ILE A 101 -7.43 -6.41 -21.92
N GLU A 102 -8.64 -5.95 -22.19
CA GLU A 102 -9.63 -6.69 -22.97
C GLU A 102 -9.64 -6.19 -24.41
N TYR A 103 -9.53 -7.11 -25.36
CA TYR A 103 -9.53 -6.82 -26.79
C TYR A 103 -10.86 -7.22 -27.40
N TYR A 104 -11.47 -6.29 -28.14
CA TYR A 104 -12.77 -6.47 -28.79
C TYR A 104 -12.63 -6.25 -30.29
N TYR A 105 -13.24 -7.14 -31.09
CA TYR A 105 -13.26 -7.10 -32.55
C TYR A 105 -14.72 -7.06 -33.00
N ASP A 106 -15.15 -5.96 -33.63
CA ASP A 106 -16.57 -5.68 -33.94
C ASP A 106 -17.50 -5.88 -32.73
N GLY A 107 -17.04 -5.43 -31.55
CA GLY A 107 -17.77 -5.55 -30.29
C GLY A 107 -17.73 -6.95 -29.64
N VAL A 108 -17.14 -7.96 -30.29
CA VAL A 108 -16.97 -9.30 -29.73
C VAL A 108 -15.67 -9.39 -28.96
N LYS A 109 -15.73 -9.83 -27.70
CA LYS A 109 -14.54 -10.01 -26.87
C LYS A 109 -13.68 -11.14 -27.44
N GLY A 110 -12.46 -10.80 -27.83
CA GLY A 110 -11.42 -11.74 -28.27
C GLY A 110 -10.59 -12.24 -27.09
N LYS A 111 -9.40 -11.66 -26.91
CA LYS A 111 -8.47 -12.06 -25.84
C LYS A 111 -8.52 -11.13 -24.63
N THR A 112 -7.94 -11.60 -23.52
CA THR A 112 -7.70 -10.79 -22.32
C THR A 112 -6.29 -11.05 -21.82
N ASP A 113 -5.51 -9.98 -21.67
CA ASP A 113 -4.19 -10.04 -21.08
C ASP A 113 -4.29 -9.53 -19.63
N THR A 114 -3.83 -10.33 -18.66
CA THR A 114 -3.82 -9.96 -17.23
C THR A 114 -2.40 -9.68 -16.76
N LYS A 115 -2.21 -8.58 -16.03
CA LYS A 115 -0.93 -8.11 -15.52
C LYS A 115 -1.10 -7.58 -14.10
N LYS A 116 0.00 -7.32 -13.40
CA LYS A 116 0.03 -6.71 -12.08
C LYS A 116 0.71 -5.35 -12.12
N ALA A 117 0.22 -4.44 -11.29
CA ALA A 117 0.81 -3.11 -11.08
C ALA A 117 0.57 -2.68 -9.63
N VAL A 118 1.30 -1.65 -9.16
CA VAL A 118 1.15 -1.17 -7.78
C VAL A 118 -0.02 -0.20 -7.65
N PHE A 119 -0.59 -0.08 -6.45
CA PHE A 119 -1.71 0.82 -6.18
C PHE A 119 -1.42 2.28 -6.62
N GLU A 120 -2.39 2.91 -7.28
CA GLU A 120 -2.32 4.24 -7.90
C GLU A 120 -1.25 4.40 -8.99
N GLU A 121 -0.60 3.31 -9.44
CA GLU A 121 0.21 3.36 -10.65
C GLU A 121 -0.68 3.73 -11.84
N VAL A 122 -0.15 4.56 -12.75
CA VAL A 122 -0.84 4.98 -13.96
C VAL A 122 -0.28 4.18 -15.13
N ILE A 123 -1.13 3.34 -15.72
CA ILE A 123 -0.82 2.52 -16.89
C ILE A 123 -1.35 3.21 -18.14
N THR A 124 -0.46 3.48 -19.09
CA THR A 124 -0.82 3.97 -20.42
C THR A 124 -0.52 2.88 -21.45
N LEU A 125 -1.53 2.53 -22.23
CA LEU A 125 -1.41 1.57 -23.33
C LEU A 125 -1.37 2.32 -24.66
N ASN A 126 -0.47 1.90 -25.55
CA ASN A 126 -0.42 2.33 -26.94
C ASN A 126 -0.65 1.11 -27.84
N PRO A 127 -1.91 0.78 -28.19
CA PRO A 127 -2.21 -0.38 -29.03
C PRO A 127 -1.71 -0.19 -30.46
N GLU A 128 -1.52 -1.31 -31.16
CA GLU A 128 -1.26 -1.28 -32.61
C GLU A 128 -2.49 -0.76 -33.35
N VAL A 129 -2.27 0.11 -34.33
CA VAL A 129 -3.34 0.72 -35.16
C VAL A 129 -3.99 -0.28 -36.12
N SER A 130 -3.27 -1.34 -36.50
CA SER A 130 -3.77 -2.37 -37.40
C SER A 130 -3.33 -3.75 -36.94
N VAL A 131 -4.27 -4.69 -36.89
CA VAL A 131 -4.05 -6.07 -36.44
C VAL A 131 -4.78 -7.06 -37.34
N THR A 132 -4.44 -8.34 -37.24
CA THR A 132 -5.19 -9.43 -37.90
C THR A 132 -5.78 -10.35 -36.85
N TYR A 133 -7.08 -10.58 -36.90
CA TYR A 133 -7.80 -11.47 -35.99
C TYR A 133 -8.73 -12.39 -36.78
N GLY A 134 -8.68 -13.70 -36.50
CA GLY A 134 -9.44 -14.69 -37.25
C GLY A 134 -9.17 -14.71 -38.77
N GLY A 135 -7.98 -14.25 -39.20
CA GLY A 135 -7.62 -14.11 -40.62
C GLY A 135 -8.16 -12.85 -41.31
N SER A 136 -8.90 -11.99 -40.61
CA SER A 136 -9.39 -10.72 -41.15
C SER A 136 -8.57 -9.52 -40.64
N PRO A 137 -8.35 -8.49 -41.46
CA PRO A 137 -7.75 -7.22 -41.04
C PRO A 137 -8.71 -6.37 -40.20
N TYR A 138 -8.15 -5.70 -39.20
CA TYR A 138 -8.84 -4.83 -38.27
C TYR A 138 -8.01 -3.57 -37.99
N THR A 139 -8.67 -2.44 -37.77
CA THR A 139 -8.04 -1.18 -37.36
C THR A 139 -8.54 -0.71 -36.01
N LEU A 140 -7.70 0.01 -35.26
CA LEU A 140 -7.98 0.51 -33.92
C LEU A 140 -9.09 1.57 -33.98
N ASP A 141 -10.18 1.31 -33.29
CA ASP A 141 -11.33 2.21 -33.20
C ASP A 141 -11.23 3.07 -31.93
N GLU A 142 -11.29 2.42 -30.76
CA GLU A 142 -11.38 3.11 -29.48
C GLU A 142 -10.56 2.40 -28.39
N VAL A 143 -9.97 3.19 -27.49
CA VAL A 143 -9.38 2.67 -26.25
C VAL A 143 -10.06 3.32 -25.06
N LYS A 144 -10.75 2.53 -24.23
CA LYS A 144 -11.41 3.00 -23.01
C LYS A 144 -10.55 2.79 -21.78
N ASN A 145 -10.71 3.70 -20.83
CA ASN A 145 -10.02 3.69 -19.53
C ASN A 145 -8.49 3.70 -19.69
N ASN A 146 -8.00 4.49 -20.66
CA ASN A 146 -6.59 4.68 -20.95
C ASN A 146 -6.29 6.19 -20.94
N PRO A 147 -5.50 6.70 -19.97
CA PRO A 147 -4.75 5.94 -18.98
C PRO A 147 -5.62 5.30 -17.89
N LEU A 148 -5.19 4.14 -17.38
CA LEU A 148 -5.78 3.45 -16.24
C LEU A 148 -4.99 3.79 -14.98
N THR A 149 -5.65 4.22 -13.90
CA THR A 149 -5.04 4.28 -12.56
C THR A 149 -5.44 3.03 -11.76
N ILE A 150 -4.47 2.32 -11.20
CA ILE A 150 -4.72 1.07 -10.47
C ILE A 150 -5.47 1.34 -9.17
N ASP A 151 -6.68 0.77 -9.06
CA ASP A 151 -7.50 0.75 -7.85
C ASP A 151 -7.38 -0.61 -7.14
N THR A 152 -7.89 -0.66 -5.92
CA THR A 152 -8.12 -1.89 -5.16
C THR A 152 -9.22 -2.79 -5.73
N ASP A 153 -10.16 -2.24 -6.50
CA ASP A 153 -11.23 -3.00 -7.16
C ASP A 153 -10.76 -3.45 -8.55
N ASN A 154 -10.31 -4.71 -8.65
CA ASN A 154 -9.84 -5.30 -9.91
C ASN A 154 -10.87 -5.20 -11.06
N LYS A 155 -12.17 -5.06 -10.78
CA LYS A 155 -13.20 -4.89 -11.82
C LYS A 155 -13.15 -3.52 -12.49
N LYS A 156 -12.53 -2.52 -11.85
CA LYS A 156 -12.28 -1.19 -12.40
C LYS A 156 -10.94 -1.09 -13.12
N ASN A 157 -10.03 -2.03 -12.84
CA ASN A 157 -8.70 -2.11 -13.44
C ASN A 157 -8.74 -2.78 -14.82
N ILE A 158 -9.57 -2.28 -15.72
CA ILE A 158 -9.76 -2.87 -17.05
C ILE A 158 -9.59 -1.79 -18.12
N ILE A 159 -8.59 -1.95 -18.98
CA ILE A 159 -8.46 -1.22 -20.24
C ILE A 159 -9.21 -2.02 -21.30
N LYS A 160 -10.03 -1.36 -22.12
CA LYS A 160 -10.72 -2.01 -23.25
C LYS A 160 -10.22 -1.42 -24.55
N VAL A 161 -9.76 -2.29 -25.44
CA VAL A 161 -9.28 -1.94 -26.77
C VAL A 161 -10.28 -2.47 -27.78
N TYR A 162 -10.82 -1.58 -28.61
CA TYR A 162 -11.81 -1.88 -29.62
C TYR A 162 -11.19 -1.74 -31.01
N TYR A 163 -11.45 -2.75 -31.84
CA TYR A 163 -11.05 -2.81 -33.22
C TYR A 163 -12.27 -3.00 -34.12
N SER A 164 -12.29 -2.29 -35.25
CA SER A 164 -13.30 -2.40 -36.30
C SER A 164 -12.71 -3.06 -37.53
N LYS A 165 -13.51 -3.86 -38.24
CA LYS A 165 -13.07 -4.59 -39.43
C LYS A 165 -12.64 -3.63 -40.55
N ASP A 166 -11.46 -3.85 -41.10
CA ASP A 166 -10.82 -2.95 -42.08
C ASP A 166 -10.50 -3.72 -43.38
N GLU A 167 -11.54 -4.07 -44.14
CA GLU A 167 -11.41 -4.93 -45.33
C GLU A 167 -10.61 -4.27 -46.47
N ASN A 168 -10.68 -2.94 -46.58
CA ASN A 168 -9.98 -2.12 -47.57
C ASN A 168 -8.56 -1.71 -47.12
N LYS A 169 -8.19 -1.96 -45.86
CA LYS A 169 -6.88 -1.66 -45.26
C LYS A 169 -6.52 -0.18 -45.31
N ASP A 170 -7.52 0.69 -45.22
CA ASP A 170 -7.32 2.14 -45.23
C ASP A 170 -7.10 2.73 -43.83
N GLN A 171 -7.16 1.89 -42.78
CA GLN A 171 -7.00 2.26 -41.37
C GLN A 171 -8.07 3.23 -40.88
N ILE A 172 -9.25 3.22 -41.52
CA ILE A 172 -10.41 3.98 -41.09
C ILE A 172 -11.41 2.99 -40.46
N PRO A 173 -11.72 3.14 -39.15
CA PRO A 173 -12.66 2.26 -38.43
C PRO A 173 -14.09 2.27 -38.97
#